data_AF-A0AAD6RCC8-F1
#
_entry.id   AF-A0AAD6RCC8-F1
#
_cell.length_a   1.000
_cell.length_b   1.000
_cell.length_c   1.000
_cell.angle_alpha   90.00
_cell.angle_beta   90.00
_cell.angle_gamma   90.00
#
_symmetry.space_group_name_H-M   'P 1'
#
loop_
_entity.id
_entity.type
_entity.pdbx_description
1 polymer ?
#
loop_
_entity_poly.entity_id
_entity_poly.type
_entity_poly.pdbx_seq_one_letter_code
_entity_poly.pdbx_strand_id
1 'polypeptide(L)'
;MAIPLSNGLRALFSVLGCLMVATLIYTIYVDGFPFRRDLLTPWMAATLVDFYINIIALAAWITYKESNFITATVWIVLLICSGSIATCAYIFIQLLKLSPEESLQDPLYHVLLRHENKYVI
;
A
#
# COMPACT_ATOMS: atom_id res chain seq x y z
N MET A 1 7.07 19.80 15.02
CA MET A 1 8.02 19.05 14.17
C MET A 1 7.36 17.92 13.35
N ALA A 2 6.03 17.81 13.30
CA ALA A 2 5.36 16.70 12.60
C ALA A 2 4.99 16.98 11.13
N ILE A 3 4.84 18.25 10.76
CA ILE A 3 4.61 18.69 9.37
C ILE A 3 5.72 18.26 8.40
N PRO A 4 7.04 18.42 8.70
CA PRO A 4 8.09 17.95 7.80
C PRO A 4 8.15 16.41 7.68
N LEU A 5 7.80 15.68 8.75
CA LEU A 5 7.79 14.20 8.73
C LEU A 5 6.68 13.66 7.82
N SER A 6 5.46 14.19 7.93
CA SER A 6 4.34 13.81 7.07
C SER A 6 4.63 14.08 5.59
N ASN A 7 5.20 15.26 5.29
CA ASN A 7 5.59 15.61 3.93
C ASN A 7 6.72 14.71 3.39
N GLY A 8 7.70 14.37 4.23
CA GLY A 8 8.76 13.42 3.90
C GLY A 8 8.21 12.03 3.58
N LEU A 9 7.27 11.53 4.38
CA LEU A 9 6.67 10.21 4.18
C LEU A 9 5.79 10.15 2.93
N ARG A 10 5.03 11.22 2.66
CA ARG A 10 4.27 11.38 1.40
C ARG A 10 5.19 11.36 0.18
N ALA A 11 6.29 12.11 0.23
CA ALA A 11 7.28 12.12 -0.85
C ALA A 11 7.91 10.73 -1.04
N LEU A 12 8.28 10.05 0.06
CA LEU A 12 8.87 8.71 0.01
C LEU A 12 7.94 7.68 -0.66
N PHE A 13 6.69 7.55 -0.20
CA PHE A 13 5.75 6.59 -0.78
C PHE A 13 5.37 6.93 -2.23
N SER A 14 5.31 8.22 -2.58
CA SER A 14 5.11 8.65 -3.96
C SER A 14 6.28 8.23 -4.85
N VAL A 15 7.52 8.48 -4.43
CA VAL A 15 8.73 8.08 -5.16
C VAL A 15 8.81 6.55 -5.29
N LEU A 16 8.56 5.81 -4.22
CA LEU A 16 8.56 4.34 -4.24
C LEU A 16 7.48 3.79 -5.18
N GLY A 17 6.26 4.34 -5.14
CA GLY A 17 5.18 3.96 -6.04
C GLY A 17 5.52 4.23 -7.51
N CYS A 18 6.04 5.43 -7.82
CA CYS A 18 6.50 5.79 -9.16
C CYS A 18 7.63 4.88 -9.64
N LEU A 19 8.61 4.58 -8.78
CA LEU A 19 9.71 3.68 -9.08
C LEU A 19 9.17 2.29 -9.45
N MET A 20 8.25 1.74 -8.65
CA MET A 20 7.66 0.43 -8.91
C MET A 20 6.86 0.39 -10.22
N VAL A 21 6.07 1.43 -10.51
CA VAL A 21 5.35 1.54 -11.80
C VAL A 21 6.33 1.62 -12.96
N ALA A 22 7.38 2.44 -12.85
CA ALA A 22 8.39 2.59 -13.89
C ALA A 22 9.15 1.28 -14.14
N THR A 23 9.54 0.58 -13.07
CA THR A 23 10.17 -0.75 -13.18
C THR A 23 9.23 -1.75 -13.84
N LEU A 24 7.94 -1.79 -13.45
CA LEU A 24 6.97 -2.70 -14.05
C LEU A 24 6.77 -2.44 -15.55
N ILE A 25 6.63 -1.18 -15.95
CA ILE A 25 6.48 -0.81 -17.36
C ILE A 25 7.74 -1.18 -18.14
N TYR A 26 8.92 -0.87 -17.58
CA TYR A 26 10.21 -1.17 -18.20
C TYR A 26 10.41 -2.67 -18.40
N THR A 27 10.13 -3.49 -17.37
CA THR A 27 10.29 -4.94 -17.46
C THR A 27 9.27 -5.57 -18.40
N ILE A 28 8.01 -5.09 -18.41
CA ILE A 28 7.03 -5.54 -19.40
C ILE A 28 7.48 -5.21 -20.82
N TYR A 29 8.06 -4.02 -21.03
CA TYR A 29 8.53 -3.59 -22.34
C TYR A 29 9.74 -4.40 -22.83
N VAL A 30 10.70 -4.70 -21.96
CA VAL A 30 11.95 -5.40 -22.32
C VAL A 30 11.79 -6.92 -22.31
N ASP A 31 11.19 -7.46 -21.25
CA ASP A 31 11.13 -8.90 -20.96
C ASP A 31 9.74 -9.50 -21.21
N GLY A 32 8.73 -8.70 -21.51
CA GLY A 32 7.35 -9.17 -21.65
C GLY A 32 6.69 -9.49 -20.31
N PHE A 33 5.69 -10.38 -20.31
CA PHE A 33 4.96 -10.68 -19.08
C PHE A 33 5.83 -11.41 -18.03
N PRO A 34 5.70 -11.05 -16.75
CA PRO A 34 6.51 -11.61 -15.67
C PRO A 34 6.20 -13.09 -15.39
N PHE A 35 4.99 -13.55 -15.70
CA PHE A 35 4.56 -14.93 -15.46
C PHE A 35 4.90 -15.85 -16.64
N ARG A 36 6.19 -16.17 -16.79
CA ARG A 36 6.67 -17.21 -17.71
C ARG A 36 7.16 -18.41 -16.90
N ARG A 37 6.81 -19.62 -17.35
CA ARG A 37 7.23 -20.87 -16.66
C ARG A 37 8.74 -20.98 -16.54
N ASP A 38 9.47 -20.43 -17.50
CA ASP A 38 10.93 -20.43 -17.53
C ASP A 38 11.57 -19.53 -16.46
N LEU A 39 10.82 -18.56 -15.92
CA LEU A 39 11.26 -17.63 -14.88
C LEU A 39 10.84 -18.06 -13.46
N LEU A 40 9.94 -19.05 -13.35
CA LEU A 40 9.44 -19.60 -12.09
C LEU A 40 10.43 -20.61 -11.48
N THR A 41 11.64 -20.14 -11.19
CA THR A 41 12.61 -20.91 -10.41
C THR A 41 12.07 -21.17 -8.99
N PRO A 42 12.58 -22.18 -8.26
CA PRO A 42 12.14 -22.45 -6.87
C PRO A 42 12.28 -21.24 -5.94
N TRP A 43 13.33 -20.42 -6.14
CA TRP A 43 13.52 -19.18 -5.41
C TRP A 43 12.48 -18.11 -5.76
N MET A 44 12.13 -17.98 -7.04
CA MET A 44 11.05 -17.07 -7.47
C MET A 44 9.69 -17.51 -6.91
N ALA A 45 9.44 -18.82 -6.82
CA ALA A 45 8.21 -19.32 -6.19
C ALA A 45 8.18 -18.99 -4.69
N ALA A 46 9.30 -19.15 -3.98
CA ALA A 46 9.39 -18.82 -2.56
C ALA A 46 9.15 -17.32 -2.30
N THR A 47 9.72 -16.42 -3.11
CA THR A 47 9.49 -14.97 -3.00
C THR A 47 8.06 -14.59 -3.35
N LEU A 48 7.44 -15.26 -4.32
CA LEU A 48 6.03 -15.03 -4.65
C LEU A 48 5.10 -15.47 -3.51
N VAL A 49 5.38 -16.61 -2.86
CA VAL A 49 4.63 -17.07 -1.69
C VAL A 49 4.77 -16.08 -0.53
N ASP A 50 5.99 -15.67 -0.20
CA ASP A 50 6.25 -14.66 0.83
C ASP A 50 5.48 -13.36 0.55
N PHE A 51 5.53 -12.90 -0.71
CA PHE A 51 4.81 -11.73 -1.15
C PHE A 51 3.29 -11.84 -0.94
N TYR A 52 2.66 -12.97 -1.29
CA TYR A 52 1.22 -13.17 -1.09
C TYR A 52 0.83 -13.32 0.39
N ILE A 53 1.67 -13.90 1.23
CA ILE A 53 1.44 -13.94 2.68
C ILE A 53 1.40 -12.50 3.23
N ASN A 54 2.30 -11.63 2.79
CA ASN A 54 2.29 -10.22 3.15
C ASN A 54 1.03 -9.49 2.64
N ILE A 55 0.55 -9.81 1.43
CA ILE A 55 -0.72 -9.29 0.89
C ILE A 55 -1.91 -9.66 1.78
N ILE A 56 -1.96 -10.90 2.29
CA ILE A 56 -3.04 -11.35 3.19
C ILE A 56 -3.03 -10.52 4.49
N ALA A 57 -1.86 -10.30 5.09
CA ALA A 57 -1.74 -9.47 6.29
C ALA A 57 -2.20 -8.03 6.04
N LEU A 58 -1.81 -7.44 4.91
CA LEU A 58 -2.26 -6.11 4.51
C LEU A 58 -3.76 -6.05 4.22
N ALA A 59 -4.33 -7.06 3.54
CA ALA A 59 -5.76 -7.13 3.27
C ALA A 59 -6.58 -7.21 4.57
N ALA A 60 -6.12 -7.99 5.55
CA ALA A 60 -6.74 -8.04 6.87
C ALA A 60 -6.68 -6.67 7.57
N TRP A 61 -5.53 -5.99 7.51
CA TRP A 61 -5.37 -4.65 8.05
C TRP A 61 -6.27 -3.60 7.37
N ILE A 62 -6.39 -3.63 6.03
CA ILE A 62 -7.29 -2.75 5.29
C ILE A 62 -8.75 -3.02 5.66
N THR A 63 -9.15 -4.28 5.76
CA THR A 63 -10.51 -4.67 6.15
C THR A 63 -10.83 -4.20 7.57
N TYR A 64 -9.86 -4.28 8.47
CA TYR A 64 -10.00 -3.76 9.83
C TYR A 64 -10.13 -2.22 9.86
N LYS A 65 -9.42 -1.53 8.97
CA LYS A 65 -9.35 -0.06 8.98
C LYS A 65 -10.52 0.61 8.24
N GLU A 66 -10.95 0.04 7.12
CA GLU A 66 -12.01 0.61 6.29
C GLU A 66 -13.39 0.27 6.85
N SER A 67 -14.17 1.28 7.21
CA SER A 67 -15.56 1.09 7.67
C SER A 67 -16.48 0.61 6.53
N ASN A 68 -16.15 0.93 5.28
CA ASN A 68 -16.95 0.55 4.13
C ASN A 68 -16.38 -0.71 3.45
N PHE A 69 -17.17 -1.78 3.46
CA PHE A 69 -16.81 -3.06 2.86
C PHE A 69 -16.51 -2.95 1.35
N ILE A 70 -17.20 -2.05 0.63
CA ILE A 70 -16.96 -1.85 -0.81
C ILE A 70 -15.57 -1.24 -1.03
N THR A 71 -15.22 -0.19 -0.28
CA THR A 71 -13.89 0.45 -0.36
C THR A 71 -12.79 -0.54 0.01
N ALA A 72 -12.99 -1.33 1.06
CA ALA A 72 -12.07 -2.39 1.46
C ALA A 72 -11.87 -3.41 0.34
N THR A 73 -12.96 -3.90 -0.26
CA THR A 73 -12.92 -4.88 -1.35
C THR A 73 -12.16 -4.34 -2.56
N VAL A 74 -12.40 -3.09 -2.97
CA VAL A 74 -11.67 -2.44 -4.07
C VAL A 74 -10.16 -2.40 -3.78
N TRP A 75 -9.77 -2.01 -2.56
CA TRP A 75 -8.37 -1.98 -2.18
C TRP A 75 -7.71 -3.36 -2.13
N ILE A 76 -8.43 -4.38 -1.68
CA ILE A 76 -7.92 -5.77 -1.66
C ILE A 76 -7.72 -6.28 -3.09
N VAL A 77 -8.65 -6.01 -4.02
CA VAL A 77 -8.48 -6.37 -5.43
C VAL A 77 -7.26 -5.65 -6.02
N LEU A 78 -7.09 -4.37 -5.74
CA LEU A 78 -5.93 -3.61 -6.19
C LEU A 78 -4.61 -4.14 -5.59
N LEU A 79 -4.60 -4.57 -4.33
CA LEU A 79 -3.45 -5.23 -3.71
C LEU A 79 -3.11 -6.55 -4.40
N ILE A 80 -4.10 -7.39 -4.70
CA ILE A 80 -3.85 -8.68 -5.36
C ILE A 80 -3.32 -8.47 -6.79
N CYS A 81 -3.84 -7.48 -7.52
CA CYS A 81 -3.44 -7.23 -8.90
C CYS A 81 -2.09 -6.48 -9.03
N SER A 82 -1.91 -5.41 -8.25
CA SER A 82 -0.79 -4.47 -8.41
C SER A 82 0.20 -4.51 -7.25
N GLY A 83 -0.13 -5.23 -6.18
CA GLY A 83 0.80 -5.49 -5.10
C GLY A 83 1.26 -4.25 -4.36
N SER A 84 2.57 -4.11 -4.27
CA SER A 84 3.25 -3.01 -3.58
C SER A 84 2.91 -1.62 -4.13
N ILE A 85 2.50 -1.50 -5.40
CA ILE A 85 2.03 -0.22 -5.98
C ILE A 85 0.75 0.22 -5.26
N ALA A 86 -0.20 -0.70 -5.07
CA ALA A 86 -1.45 -0.42 -4.38
C ALA A 86 -1.21 -0.13 -2.89
N THR A 87 -0.25 -0.82 -2.24
CA THR A 87 0.15 -0.51 -0.86
C THR A 87 0.69 0.92 -0.73
N CYS A 88 1.59 1.33 -1.63
CA CYS A 88 2.14 2.69 -1.62
C CYS A 88 1.04 3.73 -1.86
N ALA A 89 0.15 3.50 -2.83
CA ALA A 89 -0.97 4.38 -3.13
C ALA A 89 -1.94 4.49 -1.94
N TYR A 90 -2.27 3.36 -1.28
CA TYR A 90 -3.15 3.35 -0.12
C TYR A 90 -2.56 4.17 1.03
N ILE A 91 -1.29 3.91 1.40
CA ILE A 91 -0.62 4.65 2.47
C ILE A 91 -0.50 6.14 2.12
N PHE A 92 -0.17 6.48 0.87
CA PHE A 92 -0.11 7.86 0.42
C PHE A 92 -1.47 8.57 0.53
N ILE A 93 -2.56 7.94 0.09
CA ILE A 93 -3.92 8.50 0.20
C ILE A 93 -4.31 8.65 1.67
N GLN A 94 -3.98 7.67 2.51
CA GLN A 94 -4.20 7.77 3.95
C GLN A 94 -3.46 8.97 4.55
N LEU A 95 -2.19 9.17 4.16
CA LEU A 95 -1.40 10.32 4.57
C LEU A 95 -1.99 11.65 4.09
N LEU A 96 -2.61 11.70 2.90
CA LEU A 96 -3.31 12.89 2.41
C LEU A 96 -4.59 13.19 3.20
N LYS A 97 -5.31 12.16 3.66
CA LYS A 97 -6.52 12.30 4.48
C LYS A 97 -6.25 12.79 5.90
N LEU A 98 -5.00 12.81 6.38
CA LEU A 98 -4.67 13.43 7.68
C LEU A 98 -4.88 14.95 7.62
N SER A 99 -5.79 15.45 8.46
CA SER A 99 -6.03 16.87 8.70
C SER A 99 -4.84 17.52 9.42
N PRO A 100 -4.52 18.81 9.15
CA PRO A 100 -3.41 19.53 9.78
C PRO A 100 -3.37 19.47 11.31
N GLU A 101 -4.53 19.38 11.97
CA GLU A 101 -4.63 19.36 13.43
C GLU A 101 -4.24 18.02 14.07
N GLU A 102 -4.49 16.89 13.40
CA GLU A 102 -4.10 15.56 13.88
C GLU A 102 -2.67 15.17 13.50
N SER A 103 -2.09 15.85 12.52
CA SER A 103 -0.68 15.73 12.16
C SER A 103 0.25 16.04 13.34
N LEU A 104 -0.19 16.86 14.29
CA LEU A 104 0.59 17.28 15.45
C LEU A 104 0.80 16.18 16.50
N GLN A 105 -0.06 15.15 16.57
CA GLN A 105 -0.10 14.28 17.74
C GLN A 105 0.59 12.93 17.56
N ASP A 106 0.60 12.34 16.36
CA ASP A 106 1.57 11.34 15.87
C ASP A 106 1.06 10.81 14.49
N PRO A 107 1.69 11.16 13.36
CA PRO A 107 1.20 10.77 12.04
C PRO A 107 1.30 9.26 11.79
N LEU A 108 2.22 8.56 12.47
CA LEU A 108 2.49 7.15 12.27
C LEU A 108 1.49 6.30 13.08
N TYR A 109 1.15 6.75 14.29
CA TYR A 109 0.04 6.20 15.08
C TYR A 109 -1.29 6.30 14.32
N HIS A 110 -1.58 7.45 13.69
CA HIS A 110 -2.82 7.59 12.91
C HIS A 110 -2.85 6.73 11.64
N VAL A 111 -1.71 6.61 10.95
CA VAL A 111 -1.64 5.75 9.75
C VAL A 111 -1.80 4.28 10.13
N LEU A 112 -1.22 3.81 11.24
CA LEU A 112 -1.29 2.39 11.62
C LEU A 112 -2.56 2.01 12.38
N LEU A 113 -3.02 2.85 13.32
CA LEU A 113 -4.00 2.49 14.35
C LEU A 113 -5.29 3.32 14.34
N ARG A 114 -5.42 4.38 13.54
CA ARG A 114 -6.63 5.22 13.58
C ARG A 114 -7.87 4.41 13.22
N HIS A 115 -8.72 4.24 14.23
CA HIS A 115 -10.12 3.87 14.10
C HIS A 115 -10.91 5.17 13.88
N GLU A 116 -11.76 5.25 12.85
CA GLU A 116 -12.81 6.28 12.86
C GLU A 116 -13.77 5.91 13.99
N ASN A 117 -13.62 6.53 15.16
CA ASN A 117 -14.58 6.34 16.24
C ASN A 117 -15.84 7.12 15.88
N LYS A 118 -16.72 6.51 15.08
CA LYS A 118 -18.09 7.01 14.85
C LYS A 118 -18.95 6.70 16.08
N TYR A 119 -18.68 7.41 17.17
CA TYR A 119 -19.64 7.60 18.25
C TYR A 119 -19.58 9.05 18.70
N VAL A 120 -20.05 9.93 17.82
CA VAL A 120 -20.62 11.22 18.20
C VAL A 120 -22.00 11.28 17.57
N ILE A 121 -22.96 10.67 18.29
CA ILE A 121 -24.29 11.16 18.71
C ILE A 121 -25.07 9.93 19.20
#